data_AF-A0A7K1GGK2-F1
#
_entry.id   AF-A0A7K1GGK2-F1
#
_cell.length_a   1.000
_cell.length_b   1.000
_cell.length_c   1.000
_cell.angle_alpha   90.00
_cell.angle_beta   90.00
_cell.angle_gamma   90.00
#
_symmetry.space_group_name_H-M   'P 1'
#
loop_
_entity.id
_entity.type
_entity.pdbx_description
1 polymer ?
#
loop_
_entity_poly.entity_id
_entity_poly.type
_entity_poly.pdbx_seq_one_letter_code
_entity_poly.pdbx_strand_id
1 'polypeptide(L)'
;IINIVGNLWKEPGANMFTNSMMNAALINASKNISIQLAPFHITVNCLNPGFIATDRYHQFVKNVMKQNGISKAEAEERIASDVP
;
A
#
# COMPACT_ATOMS: atom_id res chain seq x y z
N ILE A 1 -17.23 7.69 -0.84
CA ILE A 1 -16.51 6.68 -0.05
C ILE A 1 -15.05 6.67 -0.50
N ILE A 2 -14.10 6.67 0.45
CA ILE A 2 -12.67 6.58 0.18
C ILE A 2 -12.11 5.36 0.92
N ASN A 3 -11.61 4.39 0.16
CA ASN A 3 -10.98 3.19 0.68
C ASN A 3 -9.46 3.37 0.65
N ILE A 4 -8.79 3.10 1.77
CA ILE A 4 -7.33 3.10 1.86
C ILE A 4 -6.82 1.73 1.40
N VAL A 5 -6.00 1.71 0.36
CA VAL A 5 -5.45 0.50 -0.27
C VAL A 5 -3.93 0.62 -0.45
N GLY A 6 -3.22 -0.50 -0.56
CA GLY A 6 -1.81 -0.53 -0.96
C GLY A 6 -1.60 -0.51 -2.48
N ASN A 7 -0.36 -0.31 -2.92
CA ASN A 7 0.03 -0.31 -4.34
C ASN A 7 0.14 -1.72 -4.98
N LEU A 8 0.31 -2.78 -4.18
CA LEU A 8 0.59 -4.15 -4.68
C LEU A 8 -0.64 -4.89 -5.24
N TRP A 9 -1.68 -4.17 -5.69
CA TRP A 9 -2.91 -4.77 -6.20
C TRP A 9 -2.81 -5.19 -7.67
N LYS A 10 -1.94 -4.54 -8.45
CA LYS A 10 -1.75 -4.80 -9.89
C LYS A 10 -0.55 -5.69 -10.14
N GLU A 11 0.55 -5.41 -9.45
CA GLU A 11 1.81 -6.15 -9.54
C GLU A 11 2.19 -6.66 -8.14
N PRO A 12 2.04 -7.97 -7.86
CA PRO A 12 2.31 -8.51 -6.54
C PRO A 12 3.81 -8.61 -6.27
N GLY A 13 4.24 -8.18 -5.09
CA GLY A 13 5.62 -8.40 -4.63
C GLY A 13 5.86 -9.87 -4.29
N ALA A 14 7.06 -10.39 -4.59
CA ALA A 14 7.41 -11.82 -4.43
C ALA A 14 7.10 -12.39 -3.03
N ASN A 15 7.28 -11.59 -1.97
CA ASN A 15 7.03 -12.01 -0.58
C ASN A 15 5.78 -11.36 0.04
N MET A 16 4.86 -10.87 -0.80
CA MET A 16 3.71 -10.07 -0.38
C MET A 16 2.37 -10.65 -0.87
N PHE A 17 2.28 -11.97 -1.08
CA PHE A 17 1.10 -12.62 -1.64
C PHE A 17 -0.19 -12.23 -0.94
N THR A 18 -0.27 -12.40 0.39
CA THR A 18 -1.48 -12.10 1.17
C THR A 18 -1.86 -10.62 1.07
N ASN A 19 -0.90 -9.71 1.18
CA ASN A 19 -1.18 -8.27 1.07
C ASN A 19 -1.67 -7.91 -0.34
N SER A 20 -1.04 -8.47 -1.37
CA SER A 20 -1.38 -8.20 -2.77
C SER A 20 -2.79 -8.71 -3.09
N MET A 21 -3.11 -9.93 -2.66
CA MET A 21 -4.44 -10.54 -2.78
C MET A 21 -5.52 -9.68 -2.11
N MET A 22 -5.30 -9.26 -0.86
CA MET A 22 -6.27 -8.44 -0.12
C MET A 22 -6.52 -7.09 -0.81
N ASN A 23 -5.48 -6.44 -1.31
CA ASN A 23 -5.62 -5.17 -2.03
C ASN A 23 -6.34 -5.35 -3.38
N ALA A 24 -6.03 -6.41 -4.13
CA ALA A 24 -6.70 -6.74 -5.38
C ALA A 24 -8.20 -7.03 -5.16
N ALA A 25 -8.53 -7.81 -4.13
CA ALA A 25 -9.92 -8.10 -3.76
C ALA A 25 -10.69 -6.82 -3.38
N LEU A 26 -10.08 -5.97 -2.55
CA LEU A 26 -10.70 -4.70 -2.13
C LEU A 26 -10.93 -3.75 -3.31
N ILE A 27 -10.00 -3.65 -4.25
CA ILE A 27 -10.18 -2.82 -5.46
C ILE A 27 -11.28 -3.38 -6.35
N ASN A 28 -11.33 -4.70 -6.56
CA ASN A 28 -12.38 -5.32 -7.34
C ASN A 28 -13.77 -5.08 -6.73
N ALA A 29 -13.90 -5.30 -5.41
CA ALA A 29 -15.13 -5.03 -4.67
C ALA A 29 -15.53 -3.54 -4.75
N SER A 30 -14.56 -2.63 -4.58
CA SER A 30 -14.78 -1.18 -4.68
C SER A 30 -15.31 -0.78 -6.07
N LYS A 31 -14.78 -1.38 -7.14
CA LYS A 31 -15.26 -1.14 -8.51
C LYS A 31 -16.66 -1.68 -8.73
N ASN A 32 -17.00 -2.84 -8.18
CA ASN A 32 -18.35 -3.39 -8.27
C ASN A 32 -19.36 -2.47 -7.55
N ILE A 33 -19.05 -2.08 -6.31
CA ILE A 33 -19.92 -1.21 -5.51
C ILE A 33 -20.09 0.17 -6.16
N SER A 34 -19.05 0.73 -6.79
CA SER A 34 -19.14 2.04 -7.43
C SER A 34 -20.17 2.08 -8.57
N ILE A 35 -20.34 0.96 -9.30
CA ILE A 35 -21.37 0.84 -10.34
C ILE A 35 -22.77 0.85 -9.71
N GLN A 36 -22.97 0.11 -8.62
CA GLN A 36 -24.26 0.04 -7.92
C GLN A 36 -24.65 1.37 -7.28
N LEU A 37 -23.68 2.14 -6.80
CA LEU A 37 -23.90 3.41 -6.11
C LEU A 37 -23.96 4.63 -7.04
N ALA A 38 -23.59 4.49 -8.31
CA ALA A 38 -23.60 5.57 -9.29
C ALA A 38 -24.98 6.26 -9.47
N PRO A 39 -26.13 5.55 -9.52
CA PRO A 39 -27.46 6.18 -9.63
C PRO A 39 -27.82 7.09 -8.46
N PHE A 40 -27.15 6.91 -7.32
CA PHE A 40 -27.32 7.74 -6.13
C PHE A 40 -26.30 8.89 -6.06
N HIS A 41 -25.52 9.10 -7.13
CA HIS A 41 -24.45 10.11 -7.20
C HIS A 41 -23.36 9.92 -6.13
N ILE A 42 -23.10 8.68 -5.71
CA ILE A 42 -22.05 8.36 -4.73
C ILE A 42 -20.84 7.79 -5.46
N THR A 43 -19.67 8.40 -5.22
CA THR A 43 -18.40 7.89 -5.75
C THR A 43 -17.69 6.98 -4.75
N VAL A 44 -16.99 5.96 -5.26
CA VAL A 44 -16.11 5.09 -4.47
C VAL A 44 -14.71 5.16 -5.06
N ASN A 45 -13.75 5.64 -4.26
CA ASN A 45 -12.37 5.82 -4.68
C ASN A 45 -11.43 4.98 -3.82
N CYS A 46 -10.41 4.40 -4.44
CA CYS A 46 -9.33 3.72 -3.72
C CYS A 46 -8.09 4.61 -3.75
N LEU A 47 -7.55 4.91 -2.58
CA LEU A 47 -6.38 5.77 -2.40
C LEU A 47 -5.25 4.98 -1.75
N ASN A 48 -4.07 5.04 -2.37
CA ASN A 48 -2.83 4.61 -1.72
C ASN A 48 -2.08 5.83 -1.18
N PRO A 49 -1.90 5.97 0.14
CA PRO A 49 -1.17 7.09 0.74
C PRO A 49 0.36 6.91 0.69
N GLY A 50 0.86 5.77 0.20
CA GLY A 50 2.28 5.45 0.24
C GLY A 50 2.78 5.16 1.66
N PHE A 51 4.08 5.31 1.88
CA PHE A 51 4.66 5.17 3.21
C PHE A 51 4.29 6.35 4.09
N ILE A 52 3.69 6.06 5.25
CA ILE A 52 3.36 7.05 6.28
C ILE A 52 4.22 6.76 7.53
N ALA A 53 4.76 7.82 8.13
CA ALA A 53 5.61 7.79 9.33
C ALA A 53 4.84 7.35 10.59
N THR A 54 4.44 6.08 10.59
CA THR A 54 3.79 5.38 11.70
C THR A 54 4.81 4.50 12.43
N ASP A 55 4.45 4.00 13.61
CA ASP A 55 5.30 3.04 14.33
C ASP A 55 5.64 1.81 13.48
N ARG A 56 4.71 1.34 12.64
CA ARG A 56 4.94 0.24 11.70
C ARG A 56 6.02 0.59 10.68
N TYR A 57 6.04 1.81 10.16
CA TYR A 57 7.09 2.28 9.26
C TYR A 57 8.44 2.33 9.98
N HIS A 58 8.49 2.86 11.21
CA HIS A 58 9.74 2.89 11.97
C HIS A 58 10.27 1.49 12.29
N GLN A 59 9.41 0.51 12.57
CA GLN A 59 9.82 -0.90 12.72
C GLN A 59 10.32 -1.49 11.40
N PHE A 60 9.70 -1.15 10.27
CA PHE A 60 10.17 -1.56 8.95
C PHE A 60 11.58 -1.01 8.66
N VAL A 61 11.82 0.29 8.90
CA VAL A 61 13.15 0.91 8.76
C VAL A 61 14.18 0.20 9.64
N LYS A 62 13.87 -0.08 10.92
CA LYS A 62 14.76 -0.84 11.82
C LYS A 62 15.10 -2.22 11.29
N ASN A 63 14.13 -2.92 10.70
CA ASN A 63 14.36 -4.23 10.10
C ASN A 63 15.29 -4.14 8.88
N VAL A 64 15.08 -3.14 8.02
CA VAL A 64 15.95 -2.88 6.85
C VAL A 64 17.37 -2.54 7.29
N MET A 65 17.54 -1.70 8.31
CA MET A 65 18.85 -1.39 8.91
C MET A 65 19.55 -2.67 9.39
N LYS A 66 18.85 -3.50 10.18
CA LYS A 66 19.40 -4.74 10.74
C LYS A 66 19.76 -5.76 9.67
N GLN A 67 18.93 -5.91 8.63
CA GLN A 67 19.15 -6.88 7.55
C GLN A 67 20.30 -6.50 6.63
N ASN A 68 20.50 -5.19 6.39
CA ASN A 68 21.50 -4.71 5.43
C ASN A 68 22.76 -4.14 6.09
N GLY A 69 22.77 -3.96 7.41
CA GLY A 69 23.92 -3.38 8.13
C GLY A 69 24.15 -1.89 7.82
N ILE A 70 23.10 -1.16 7.46
CA ILE A 70 23.17 0.24 7.00
C ILE A 70 22.62 1.23 8.05
N SER A 71 22.97 2.50 7.90
CA SER A 71 22.47 3.57 8.74
C SER A 71 20.96 3.82 8.51
N LYS A 72 20.32 4.54 9.44
CA LYS A 72 18.91 4.91 9.32
C LYS A 72 18.65 5.76 8.07
N ALA A 73 19.52 6.74 7.79
CA ALA A 73 19.38 7.63 6.65
C ALA A 73 19.44 6.85 5.32
N GLU A 74 20.42 5.95 5.18
CA GLU A 74 20.55 5.08 4.00
C GLU A 74 19.35 4.13 3.86
N ALA A 75 18.82 3.60 4.96
CA ALA A 75 17.63 2.76 4.93
C ALA A 75 16.39 3.53 4.46
N GLU A 76 16.18 4.75 4.95
CA GLU A 76 15.05 5.61 4.57
C GLU A 76 15.15 6.02 3.09
N GLU A 77 16.35 6.36 2.60
CA GLU A 77 16.59 6.69 1.19
C GLU A 77 16.30 5.51 0.27
N ARG A 78 16.75 4.31 0.63
CA ARG A 78 16.50 3.09 -0.15
C ARG A 78 15.02 2.71 -0.21
N ILE A 79 14.28 2.94 0.88
CA ILE A 79 12.83 2.71 0.91
C ILE A 79 12.11 3.74 0.04
N ALA A 80 12.56 5.00 0.06
CA ALA A 80 11.99 6.07 -0.76
C ALA A 80 12.22 5.83 -2.26
N SER A 81 13.39 5.31 -2.66
CA SER A 81 13.70 5.02 -4.07
C SER A 81 12.89 3.88 -4.68
N ASP A 82 12.34 2.97 -3.85
CA ASP A 82 11.50 1.86 -4.28
C ASP A 82 10.02 2.26 -4.50
N VAL A 83 9.66 3.51 -4.20
CA VAL A 83 8.31 4.03 -4.48
C VAL A 83 8.26 4.47 -5.95
N PRO A 84 7.39 3.86 -6.78
CA PRO A 84 7.23 4.22 -8.18
C PRO A 84 6.54 5.58 -8.40
#